data_AF-A0AAE4NWP4-F1
#
_entry.id   AF-A0AAE4NWP4-F1
#
_cell.length_a   1.000
_cell.length_b   1.000
_cell.length_c   1.000
_cell.angle_alpha   90.00
_cell.angle_beta   90.00
_cell.angle_gamma   90.00
#
_symmetry.space_group_name_H-M   'P 1'
#
loop_
_entity.id
_entity.type
_entity.pdbx_description
1 polymer ?
#
loop_
_entity_poly.entity_id
_entity_poly.type
_entity_poly.pdbx_seq_one_letter_code
_entity_poly.pdbx_strand_id
1 'polypeptide(L)'
;MSPCAYFKNGECVETMEAHLKRGLELLEGLYIGRNYGKFLGRLLGVEPKAAEELLRKAYILHDVGKCLETFQTRREGFGYHEFYSYLLAKNALAEFSTAGKIAAVAILLHHHDWIRDRTAKKPQSLRLTDECIQLLEELSGTSIPREIPWGEPIEEYKIAEEILRKSLRGVYALLLPIVMADNYAAACNRGGNGSMLGEEITEVLKVRRWGHVGHLPRGL
;
A
#
# COMPACT_ATOMS: atom_id res chain seq x y z
N MET A 1 16.61 -4.26 -13.37
CA MET A 1 17.00 -3.35 -12.26
C MET A 1 15.93 -3.45 -11.20
N SER A 2 16.25 -3.55 -9.90
CA SER A 2 15.21 -3.70 -8.87
C SER A 2 14.31 -2.46 -8.80
N PRO A 3 12.97 -2.63 -8.72
CA PRO A 3 12.04 -1.51 -8.65
C PRO A 3 12.20 -0.74 -7.33
N CYS A 4 11.99 0.57 -7.36
CA CYS A 4 12.14 1.46 -6.21
C CYS A 4 10.78 1.94 -5.68
N ALA A 5 10.65 1.94 -4.36
CA ALA A 5 9.54 2.56 -3.62
C ALA A 5 9.83 4.03 -3.26
N TYR A 6 11.10 4.42 -3.18
CA TYR A 6 11.50 5.80 -2.91
C TYR A 6 12.81 6.19 -3.60
N PHE A 7 12.78 7.34 -4.29
CA PHE A 7 13.94 7.98 -4.88
C PHE A 7 14.31 9.26 -4.12
N LYS A 8 15.61 9.55 -4.02
CA LYS A 8 16.14 10.83 -3.54
C LYS A 8 17.27 11.28 -4.45
N ASN A 9 17.15 12.47 -5.03
CA ASN A 9 18.13 13.01 -5.99
C ASN A 9 18.45 12.04 -7.15
N GLY A 10 17.45 11.33 -7.66
CA GLY A 10 17.60 10.31 -8.69
C GLY A 10 18.10 8.96 -8.18
N GLU A 11 18.60 8.84 -6.96
CA GLU A 11 19.08 7.58 -6.40
C GLU A 11 17.96 6.78 -5.73
N CYS A 12 18.00 5.46 -5.89
CA CYS A 12 17.07 4.57 -5.22
C CYS A 12 17.50 4.40 -3.76
N VAL A 13 16.74 5.00 -2.83
CA VAL A 13 17.04 4.93 -1.40
C VAL A 13 16.26 3.79 -0.73
N GLU A 14 15.08 3.46 -1.27
CA GLU A 14 14.27 2.35 -0.78
C GLU A 14 13.79 1.52 -1.97
N THR A 15 14.24 0.27 -2.06
CA THR A 15 13.72 -0.69 -3.04
C THR A 15 12.30 -1.11 -2.66
N MET A 16 11.47 -1.44 -3.65
CA MET A 16 10.12 -1.96 -3.42
C MET A 16 10.13 -3.23 -2.58
N GLU A 17 11.08 -4.14 -2.81
CA GLU A 17 11.20 -5.37 -2.03
C GLU A 17 11.46 -5.09 -0.54
N ALA A 18 12.44 -4.23 -0.22
CA ALA A 18 12.74 -3.85 1.16
C ALA A 18 11.55 -3.13 1.83
N HIS A 19 10.83 -2.30 1.08
CA HIS A 19 9.63 -1.62 1.56
C HIS A 19 8.56 -2.62 1.96
N LEU A 20 8.18 -3.50 1.03
CA LEU A 20 7.12 -4.50 1.24
C LEU A 20 7.47 -5.51 2.33
N LYS A 21 8.70 -6.06 2.32
CA LYS A 21 9.10 -7.05 3.34
C LYS A 21 9.04 -6.48 4.75
N ARG A 22 9.45 -5.22 4.93
CA ARG A 22 9.46 -4.57 6.25
C ARG A 22 8.06 -4.29 6.78
N GLY A 23 7.15 -3.81 5.94
CA GLY A 23 5.78 -3.60 6.39
C GLY A 23 5.01 -4.90 6.60
N LEU A 24 5.27 -5.94 5.78
CA LEU A 24 4.72 -7.29 6.01
C LEU A 24 5.14 -7.84 7.37
N GLU A 25 6.41 -7.68 7.77
CA GLU A 25 6.88 -8.08 9.11
C GLU A 25 6.04 -7.43 10.22
N LEU A 26 5.75 -6.13 10.11
CA LEU A 26 4.88 -5.44 11.07
C LEU A 26 3.45 -5.96 11.02
N LEU A 27 2.88 -6.17 9.84
CA LEU A 27 1.53 -6.70 9.68
C LEU A 27 1.39 -8.08 10.33
N GLU A 28 2.35 -8.96 10.08
CA GLU A 28 2.40 -10.30 10.68
C GLU A 28 2.45 -10.22 12.20
N GLY A 29 3.36 -9.43 12.76
CA GLY A 29 3.50 -9.36 14.20
C GLY A 29 2.35 -8.63 14.91
N LEU A 30 1.95 -7.47 14.39
CA LEU A 30 1.08 -6.54 15.12
C LEU A 30 -0.41 -6.82 14.91
N TYR A 31 -0.77 -7.37 13.75
CA TYR A 31 -2.16 -7.60 13.38
C TYR A 31 -2.46 -9.09 13.25
N ILE A 32 -1.80 -9.78 12.31
CA ILE A 32 -2.18 -11.15 11.94
C ILE A 32 -1.90 -12.12 13.08
N GLY A 33 -0.72 -12.08 13.69
CA GLY A 33 -0.36 -12.89 14.86
C GLY A 33 -1.25 -12.65 16.09
N ARG A 34 -2.06 -11.58 16.07
CA ARG A 34 -3.05 -11.25 17.11
C ARG A 34 -4.49 -11.56 16.68
N ASN A 35 -4.67 -12.37 15.65
CA ASN A 35 -5.96 -12.80 15.12
C ASN A 35 -6.84 -11.63 14.64
N TYR A 36 -6.21 -10.59 14.07
CA TYR A 36 -6.93 -9.47 13.47
C TYR A 36 -7.82 -9.93 12.30
N GLY A 37 -7.49 -11.06 11.66
CA GLY A 37 -8.33 -11.75 10.69
C GLY A 37 -9.76 -12.01 11.17
N LYS A 38 -9.96 -12.41 12.43
CA LYS A 38 -11.30 -12.62 12.99
C LYS A 38 -12.10 -11.32 13.12
N PHE A 39 -11.44 -10.20 13.37
CA PHE A 39 -12.09 -8.89 13.38
C PHE A 39 -12.43 -8.42 11.96
N LEU A 40 -11.45 -8.46 11.06
CA LEU A 40 -11.65 -8.10 9.66
C LEU A 40 -12.71 -8.97 8.98
N GLY A 41 -12.67 -10.29 9.15
CA GLY A 41 -13.63 -11.22 8.53
C GLY A 41 -15.08 -10.91 8.91
N ARG A 42 -15.34 -10.55 10.16
CA ARG A 42 -16.68 -10.13 10.62
C ARG A 42 -17.15 -8.82 9.97
N LEU A 43 -16.24 -7.87 9.74
CA LEU A 43 -16.58 -6.60 9.09
C LEU A 43 -16.75 -6.73 7.59
N LEU A 44 -15.97 -7.62 6.96
CA LEU A 44 -15.92 -7.80 5.51
C LEU A 44 -16.85 -8.90 5.00
N GLY A 45 -17.41 -9.72 5.89
CA GLY A 45 -18.27 -10.85 5.53
C GLY A 45 -17.51 -12.01 4.88
N VAL A 46 -16.27 -12.25 5.29
CA VAL A 46 -15.41 -13.33 4.77
C VAL A 46 -14.78 -14.13 5.91
N GLU A 47 -14.31 -15.33 5.60
CA GLU A 47 -13.59 -16.16 6.57
C GLU A 47 -12.33 -15.46 7.11
N PRO A 48 -11.97 -15.66 8.40
CA PRO A 48 -10.82 -14.98 9.01
C PRO A 48 -9.51 -15.14 8.21
N LYS A 49 -9.24 -16.34 7.68
CA LYS A 49 -8.05 -16.60 6.86
C LYS A 49 -8.06 -15.81 5.55
N ALA A 50 -9.22 -15.74 4.88
CA ALA A 50 -9.39 -14.95 3.67
C ALA A 50 -9.23 -13.45 3.96
N ALA A 51 -9.66 -12.98 5.12
CA ALA A 51 -9.45 -11.60 5.54
C ALA A 51 -7.97 -11.26 5.79
N GLU A 52 -7.19 -12.19 6.38
CA GLU A 52 -5.75 -12.01 6.55
C GLU A 52 -5.00 -12.03 5.22
N GLU A 53 -5.36 -12.95 4.32
CA GLU A 53 -4.83 -13.00 2.96
C GLU A 53 -5.13 -11.71 2.20
N LEU A 54 -6.37 -11.22 2.27
CA LEU A 54 -6.77 -9.94 1.67
C LEU A 54 -5.94 -8.79 2.23
N LEU A 55 -5.70 -8.73 3.54
CA LEU A 55 -4.88 -7.66 4.14
C LEU A 55 -3.43 -7.71 3.62
N ARG A 56 -2.83 -8.90 3.54
CA ARG A 56 -1.47 -9.08 2.98
C ARG A 56 -1.41 -8.62 1.53
N LYS A 57 -2.31 -9.12 0.68
CA LYS A 57 -2.35 -8.76 -0.74
C LYS A 57 -2.63 -7.27 -0.92
N ALA A 58 -3.54 -6.70 -0.14
CA ALA A 58 -3.82 -5.27 -0.19
C ALA A 58 -2.59 -4.43 0.18
N TYR A 59 -1.82 -4.84 1.19
CA TYR A 59 -0.55 -4.19 1.51
C TYR A 59 0.49 -4.38 0.42
N ILE A 60 0.64 -5.56 -0.18
CA ILE A 60 1.59 -5.77 -1.28
C ILE A 60 1.26 -4.87 -2.48
N LEU A 61 -0.02 -4.67 -2.75
CA LEU A 61 -0.49 -3.88 -3.89
C LEU A 61 -0.66 -2.39 -3.60
N HIS A 62 -0.49 -1.93 -2.35
CA HIS A 62 -0.84 -0.54 -2.00
C HIS A 62 -0.05 0.50 -2.79
N ASP A 63 1.16 0.12 -3.20
CA ASP A 63 2.16 0.97 -3.83
C ASP A 63 2.49 0.55 -5.27
N VAL A 64 1.75 -0.40 -5.86
CA VAL A 64 2.03 -0.93 -7.22
C VAL A 64 2.04 0.16 -8.29
N GLY A 65 1.31 1.25 -8.09
CA GLY A 65 1.34 2.42 -8.96
C GLY A 65 2.73 3.05 -9.09
N LYS A 66 3.61 2.89 -8.09
CA LYS A 66 5.01 3.32 -8.18
C LYS A 66 5.80 2.54 -9.24
N CYS A 67 5.34 1.35 -9.60
CA CYS A 67 6.00 0.47 -10.57
C CYS A 67 5.73 0.79 -12.04
N LEU A 68 4.95 1.83 -12.33
CA LEU A 68 4.83 2.37 -13.68
C LEU A 68 6.21 2.69 -14.25
N GLU A 69 6.48 2.22 -15.48
CA GLU A 69 7.76 2.44 -16.18
C GLU A 69 8.15 3.92 -16.21
N THR A 70 7.17 4.82 -16.40
CA THR A 70 7.39 6.26 -16.39
C THR A 70 7.98 6.75 -15.07
N PHE A 71 7.52 6.25 -13.92
CA PHE A 71 8.07 6.65 -12.62
C PHE A 71 9.44 6.06 -12.36
N GLN A 72 9.62 4.78 -12.66
CA GLN A 72 10.90 4.09 -12.47
C GLN A 72 12.00 4.67 -13.37
N THR A 73 11.67 5.08 -14.60
CA THR A 73 12.62 5.70 -15.55
C THR A 73 12.98 7.12 -15.13
N ARG A 74 11.97 7.91 -14.72
CA ARG A 74 12.14 9.31 -14.34
C ARG A 74 12.89 9.47 -13.01
N ARG A 75 12.85 8.44 -12.15
CA ARG A 75 13.59 8.36 -10.87
C ARG A 75 13.31 9.54 -9.94
N GLU A 76 12.07 10.01 -9.94
CA GLU A 76 11.57 11.09 -9.10
C GLU A 76 10.11 10.81 -8.66
N GLY A 77 9.66 11.54 -7.63
CA GLY A 77 8.48 11.26 -6.81
C GLY A 77 7.22 10.74 -7.52
N PHE A 78 6.43 9.93 -6.81
CA PHE A 78 5.35 9.12 -7.38
C PHE A 78 3.98 9.78 -7.24
N GLY A 79 3.75 10.89 -7.94
CA GLY A 79 2.46 11.60 -7.86
C GLY A 79 1.29 10.70 -8.23
N TYR A 80 0.25 10.66 -7.38
CA TYR A 80 -0.97 9.86 -7.57
C TYR A 80 -0.78 8.33 -7.66
N HIS A 81 0.32 7.77 -7.15
CA HIS A 81 0.54 6.32 -7.17
C HIS A 81 -0.56 5.53 -6.46
N GLU A 82 -1.19 6.08 -5.43
CA GLU A 82 -2.35 5.50 -4.75
C GLU A 82 -3.55 5.28 -5.68
N PHE A 83 -3.76 6.20 -6.64
CA PHE A 83 -4.83 6.07 -7.63
C PHE A 83 -4.54 4.96 -8.64
N TYR A 84 -3.32 4.92 -9.18
CA TYR A 84 -2.93 3.85 -10.10
C TYR A 84 -2.93 2.47 -9.39
N SER A 85 -2.54 2.44 -8.11
CA SER A 85 -2.58 1.22 -7.28
C SER A 85 -4.00 0.72 -7.08
N TYR A 86 -4.93 1.64 -6.76
CA TYR A 86 -6.36 1.33 -6.66
C TYR A 86 -6.92 0.73 -7.94
N LEU A 87 -6.60 1.30 -9.11
CA LEU A 87 -7.09 0.80 -10.40
C LEU A 87 -6.71 -0.66 -10.63
N LEU A 88 -5.46 -1.02 -10.35
CA LEU A 88 -4.99 -2.39 -10.47
C LEU A 88 -5.59 -3.30 -9.39
N ALA A 89 -5.59 -2.85 -8.14
CA ALA A 89 -6.02 -3.64 -6.99
C ALA A 89 -7.48 -4.08 -7.09
N LYS A 90 -8.38 -3.28 -7.67
CA LYS A 90 -9.78 -3.66 -7.91
C LYS A 90 -9.92 -4.98 -8.67
N ASN A 91 -9.04 -5.20 -9.64
CA ASN A 91 -9.07 -6.39 -10.48
C ASN A 91 -8.26 -7.53 -9.85
N ALA A 92 -7.07 -7.22 -9.32
CA ALA A 92 -6.22 -8.21 -8.67
C ALA A 92 -6.87 -8.83 -7.41
N LEU A 93 -7.73 -8.09 -6.70
CA LEU A 93 -8.43 -8.54 -5.51
C LEU A 93 -9.87 -8.99 -5.79
N ALA A 94 -10.26 -9.17 -7.05
CA ALA A 94 -11.64 -9.51 -7.42
C ALA A 94 -12.13 -10.85 -6.85
N GLU A 95 -11.21 -11.80 -6.58
CA GLU A 95 -11.51 -13.08 -5.94
C GLU A 95 -12.17 -12.91 -4.55
N PHE A 96 -11.89 -11.81 -3.85
CA PHE A 96 -12.49 -11.47 -2.56
C PHE A 96 -13.83 -10.72 -2.68
N SER A 97 -14.40 -10.65 -3.90
CA SER A 97 -15.71 -10.05 -4.16
C SER A 97 -15.82 -8.63 -3.59
N THR A 98 -16.87 -8.33 -2.81
CA THR A 98 -17.07 -7.02 -2.17
C THR A 98 -15.93 -6.64 -1.23
N ALA A 99 -15.32 -7.59 -0.51
CA ALA A 99 -14.20 -7.30 0.38
C ALA A 99 -12.97 -6.81 -0.39
N GLY A 100 -12.72 -7.37 -1.58
CA GLY A 100 -11.65 -6.90 -2.48
C GLY A 100 -11.84 -5.45 -2.92
N LYS A 101 -13.07 -5.05 -3.24
CA LYS A 101 -13.40 -3.66 -3.58
C LYS A 101 -13.19 -2.70 -2.40
N ILE A 102 -13.57 -3.13 -1.19
CA ILE A 102 -13.33 -2.37 0.05
C ILE A 102 -11.82 -2.19 0.28
N ALA A 103 -11.02 -3.23 0.06
CA ALA A 103 -9.56 -3.17 0.18
C ALA A 103 -8.92 -2.27 -0.86
N ALA A 104 -9.39 -2.29 -2.11
CA ALA A 104 -8.92 -1.36 -3.13
C ALA A 104 -9.18 0.10 -2.72
N VAL A 105 -10.34 0.41 -2.14
CA VAL A 105 -10.60 1.77 -1.60
C VAL A 105 -9.70 2.10 -0.42
N ALA A 106 -9.37 1.15 0.45
CA ALA A 106 -8.36 1.37 1.49
C ALA A 106 -6.98 1.70 0.89
N ILE A 107 -6.59 1.03 -0.20
CA ILE A 107 -5.39 1.39 -0.97
C ILE A 107 -5.51 2.79 -1.53
N LEU A 108 -6.63 3.19 -2.13
CA LEU A 108 -6.78 4.55 -2.66
C LEU A 108 -6.52 5.63 -1.60
N LEU A 109 -6.89 5.36 -0.35
CA LEU A 109 -6.89 6.31 0.75
C LEU A 109 -5.63 6.27 1.62
N HIS A 110 -4.61 5.47 1.28
CA HIS A 110 -3.48 5.21 2.19
C HIS A 110 -2.58 6.41 2.49
N HIS A 111 -2.55 7.44 1.63
CA HIS A 111 -1.89 8.72 1.97
C HIS A 111 -2.82 9.75 2.61
N HIS A 112 -4.08 9.39 2.89
CA HIS A 112 -5.10 10.30 3.40
C HIS A 112 -5.32 11.55 2.51
N ASP A 113 -5.06 11.42 1.21
CA ASP A 113 -5.04 12.51 0.23
C ASP A 113 -6.40 12.81 -0.44
N TRP A 114 -7.49 12.55 0.28
CA TRP A 114 -8.87 12.79 -0.18
C TRP A 114 -9.22 14.26 -0.48
N ILE A 115 -8.39 15.23 -0.06
CA ILE A 115 -8.59 16.67 -0.30
C ILE A 115 -7.54 17.15 -1.31
N ARG A 116 -7.64 16.69 -2.57
CA ARG A 116 -6.80 17.20 -3.67
C ARG A 116 -7.67 17.94 -4.68
N ASP A 117 -7.25 19.16 -5.02
CA ASP A 117 -7.90 19.99 -6.05
C ASP A 117 -7.66 19.48 -7.48
N ARG A 118 -6.78 18.48 -7.65
CA ARG A 118 -6.33 17.96 -8.93
C ARG A 118 -6.48 16.44 -8.97
N THR A 119 -6.89 15.93 -10.13
CA THR A 119 -7.03 14.50 -10.38
C THR A 119 -5.76 13.89 -11.00
N ALA A 120 -5.62 12.57 -10.87
CA ALA A 120 -4.56 11.82 -11.54
C ALA A 120 -4.68 11.99 -13.07
N LYS A 121 -3.56 12.14 -13.75
CA LYS A 121 -3.53 12.21 -15.23
C LYS A 121 -3.18 10.85 -15.80
N LYS A 122 -3.70 10.53 -16.99
CA LYS A 122 -3.24 9.34 -17.71
C LYS A 122 -1.76 9.52 -18.10
N PRO A 123 -0.84 8.67 -17.64
CA PRO A 123 0.55 8.70 -18.09
C PRO A 123 0.63 8.27 -19.56
N GLN A 124 1.75 8.56 -20.23
CA GLN A 124 1.99 8.12 -21.61
C GLN A 124 1.98 6.59 -21.74
N SER A 125 2.49 5.90 -20.72
CA SER A 125 2.46 4.44 -20.62
C SER A 125 1.87 4.04 -19.27
N LEU A 126 0.95 3.08 -19.30
CA LEU A 126 0.39 2.43 -18.11
C LEU A 126 1.09 1.11 -17.79
N ARG A 127 2.17 0.81 -18.50
CA ARG A 127 2.94 -0.42 -18.33
C ARG A 127 3.71 -0.39 -17.02
N LEU A 128 3.68 -1.52 -16.33
CA LEU A 128 4.50 -1.81 -15.16
C LEU A 128 5.84 -2.40 -15.61
N THR A 129 6.90 -2.11 -14.85
CA THR A 129 8.19 -2.78 -15.04
C THR A 129 8.08 -4.29 -14.80
N ASP A 130 8.72 -5.09 -15.65
CA ASP A 130 8.65 -6.56 -15.58
C ASP A 130 9.23 -7.07 -14.24
N GLU A 131 10.28 -6.43 -13.70
CA GLU A 131 10.85 -6.78 -12.40
C GLU A 131 9.88 -6.53 -11.23
N CYS A 132 9.04 -5.50 -11.33
CA CYS A 132 8.03 -5.27 -10.30
C CYS A 132 6.89 -6.26 -10.38
N ILE A 133 6.44 -6.63 -11.58
CA ILE A 133 5.43 -7.68 -11.76
C ILE A 133 5.93 -8.97 -11.09
N GLN A 134 7.15 -9.41 -11.41
CA GLN A 134 7.72 -10.61 -10.84
C GLN A 134 7.77 -10.57 -9.31
N LEU A 135 8.25 -9.47 -8.73
CA LEU A 135 8.31 -9.28 -7.27
C LEU A 135 6.92 -9.36 -6.63
N LEU A 136 5.94 -8.66 -7.20
CA LEU A 136 4.60 -8.61 -6.64
C LEU A 136 3.87 -9.95 -6.78
N GLU A 137 4.03 -10.66 -7.88
CA GLU A 137 3.48 -12.00 -8.08
C GLU A 137 4.10 -13.01 -7.10
N GLU A 138 5.42 -12.94 -6.87
CA GLU A 138 6.12 -13.78 -5.89
C GLU A 138 5.60 -13.56 -4.46
N LEU A 139 5.44 -12.29 -4.06
CA LEU A 139 5.00 -11.95 -2.70
C LEU A 139 3.50 -12.18 -2.48
N SER A 140 2.66 -11.90 -3.47
CA SER A 140 1.20 -11.95 -3.32
C SER A 140 0.60 -13.30 -3.70
N GLY A 141 1.26 -14.08 -4.56
CA GLY A 141 0.67 -15.26 -5.20
C GLY A 141 -0.48 -14.92 -6.16
N THR A 142 -0.65 -13.65 -6.54
CA THR A 142 -1.70 -13.16 -7.43
C THR A 142 -1.08 -12.72 -8.75
N SER A 143 -1.68 -13.11 -9.88
CA SER A 143 -1.21 -12.63 -11.18
C SER A 143 -1.44 -11.13 -11.35
N ILE A 144 -0.39 -10.43 -11.80
CA ILE A 144 -0.41 -8.99 -11.97
C ILE A 144 -0.44 -8.65 -13.46
N PRO A 145 -1.43 -7.88 -13.95
CA PRO A 145 -1.47 -7.48 -15.34
C PRO A 145 -0.27 -6.57 -15.67
N ARG A 146 0.25 -6.71 -16.90
CA ARG A 146 1.38 -5.89 -17.37
C ARG A 146 1.08 -4.40 -17.48
N GLU A 147 -0.19 -4.06 -17.65
CA GLU A 147 -0.66 -2.68 -17.74
C GLU A 147 -1.74 -2.42 -16.70
N ILE A 148 -1.71 -1.22 -16.13
CA ILE A 148 -2.76 -0.76 -15.23
C ILE A 148 -4.02 -0.48 -16.06
N PRO A 149 -5.18 -1.09 -15.74
CA PRO A 149 -6.42 -0.85 -16.43
C PRO A 149 -6.90 0.59 -16.15
N TRP A 150 -6.82 1.46 -17.16
CA TRP A 150 -7.19 2.87 -17.00
C TRP A 150 -8.67 3.02 -16.66
N GLY A 151 -8.95 3.83 -15.64
CA GLY A 151 -10.30 4.31 -15.32
C GLY A 151 -10.28 5.83 -15.20
N GLU A 152 -11.34 6.49 -15.65
CA GLU A 152 -11.43 7.95 -15.59
C GLU A 152 -11.54 8.43 -14.13
N PRO A 153 -10.65 9.32 -13.64
CA PRO A 153 -10.56 9.65 -12.22
C PRO A 153 -11.88 10.07 -11.57
N ILE A 154 -12.69 10.89 -12.25
CA ILE A 154 -13.95 11.39 -11.71
C ILE A 154 -14.94 10.24 -11.47
N GLU A 155 -15.01 9.28 -12.38
CA GLU A 155 -15.91 8.13 -12.27
C GLU A 155 -15.41 7.18 -11.18
N GLU A 156 -14.12 6.96 -11.14
CA GLU A 156 -13.46 6.09 -10.18
C GLU A 156 -13.58 6.61 -8.75
N TYR A 157 -13.41 7.92 -8.54
CA TYR A 157 -13.64 8.52 -7.23
C TYR A 157 -15.10 8.42 -6.79
N LYS A 158 -16.07 8.56 -7.69
CA LYS A 158 -17.49 8.34 -7.35
C LYS A 158 -17.76 6.91 -6.90
N ILE A 159 -17.19 5.92 -7.59
CA ILE A 159 -17.30 4.51 -7.22
C ILE A 159 -16.67 4.26 -5.84
N ALA A 160 -15.45 4.79 -5.62
CA ALA A 160 -14.76 4.67 -4.35
C ALA A 160 -15.53 5.34 -3.19
N GLU A 161 -16.12 6.51 -3.43
CA GLU A 161 -16.96 7.22 -2.47
C GLU A 161 -18.21 6.41 -2.09
N GLU A 162 -18.87 5.80 -3.06
CA GLU A 162 -20.05 4.95 -2.79
C GLU A 162 -19.68 3.74 -1.91
N ILE A 163 -18.57 3.07 -2.23
CA ILE A 163 -18.06 1.95 -1.43
C ILE A 163 -17.70 2.42 -0.02
N LEU A 164 -17.00 3.55 0.11
CA LEU A 164 -16.63 4.14 1.39
C LEU A 164 -17.87 4.45 2.24
N ARG A 165 -18.91 5.07 1.65
CA ARG A 165 -20.17 5.37 2.35
C ARG A 165 -20.86 4.11 2.85
N LYS A 166 -20.87 3.04 2.06
CA LYS A 166 -21.52 1.75 2.41
C LYS A 166 -20.70 0.93 3.41
N SER A 167 -19.38 1.05 3.40
CA SER A 167 -18.47 0.13 4.09
C SER A 167 -17.37 0.85 4.88
N LEU A 168 -17.66 2.03 5.43
CA LEU A 168 -16.70 2.88 6.14
C LEU A 168 -15.86 2.11 7.17
N ARG A 169 -16.51 1.27 7.98
CA ARG A 169 -15.85 0.46 9.01
C ARG A 169 -14.87 -0.56 8.42
N GLY A 170 -15.25 -1.18 7.30
CA GLY A 170 -14.41 -2.14 6.58
C GLY A 170 -13.20 -1.48 5.93
N VAL A 171 -13.43 -0.34 5.25
CA VAL A 171 -12.35 0.44 4.64
C VAL A 171 -11.35 0.87 5.70
N TYR A 172 -11.82 1.48 6.80
CA TYR A 172 -10.94 1.96 7.86
C TYR A 172 -10.18 0.83 8.56
N ALA A 173 -10.82 -0.33 8.76
CA ALA A 173 -10.19 -1.49 9.38
C ALA A 173 -9.03 -2.07 8.55
N LEU A 174 -9.05 -1.90 7.22
CA LEU A 174 -7.95 -2.27 6.32
C LEU A 174 -6.92 -1.13 6.16
N LEU A 175 -7.40 0.11 6.05
CA LEU A 175 -6.59 1.30 5.88
C LEU A 175 -5.58 1.46 7.01
N LEU A 176 -6.02 1.37 8.27
CA LEU A 176 -5.16 1.60 9.42
C LEU A 176 -3.91 0.67 9.44
N PRO A 177 -4.03 -0.66 9.32
CA PRO A 177 -2.87 -1.53 9.19
C PRO A 177 -1.96 -1.20 8.01
N ILE A 178 -2.52 -0.89 6.83
CA ILE A 178 -1.75 -0.56 5.63
C ILE A 178 -0.89 0.69 5.87
N VAL A 179 -1.50 1.76 6.38
CA VAL A 179 -0.81 3.03 6.67
C VAL A 179 0.28 2.85 7.73
N MET A 180 -0.02 2.07 8.78
CA MET A 180 0.97 1.77 9.82
C MET A 180 2.17 0.99 9.26
N ALA A 181 1.92 0.02 8.39
CA ALA A 181 2.98 -0.80 7.78
C ALA A 181 3.82 -0.01 6.76
N ASP A 182 3.20 0.82 5.92
CA ASP A 182 3.87 1.71 4.95
C ASP A 182 4.82 2.69 5.66
N ASN A 183 4.30 3.45 6.63
CA ASN A 183 5.12 4.41 7.36
C ASN A 183 6.20 3.75 8.21
N TYR A 184 5.96 2.55 8.77
CA TYR A 184 6.99 1.78 9.45
C TYR A 184 8.11 1.33 8.50
N ALA A 185 7.78 0.84 7.32
CA ALA A 185 8.75 0.47 6.31
C ALA A 185 9.63 1.67 5.91
N ALA A 186 9.00 2.81 5.63
CA ALA A 186 9.69 4.06 5.34
C ALA A 186 10.58 4.52 6.52
N ALA A 187 10.09 4.42 7.76
CA ALA A 187 10.86 4.75 8.95
C ALA A 187 12.14 3.90 9.06
N CYS A 188 12.01 2.58 8.86
CA CYS A 188 13.14 1.66 8.96
C CYS A 188 14.16 1.81 7.83
N ASN A 189 13.68 1.98 6.59
CA ASN A 189 14.55 1.89 5.41
C ASN A 189 15.18 3.24 5.04
N ARG A 190 14.49 4.36 5.31
CA ARG A 190 14.94 5.70 4.91
C ARG A 190 14.87 6.73 6.04
N GLY A 191 14.81 6.28 7.30
CA GLY A 191 14.76 7.15 8.47
C GLY A 191 13.50 8.01 8.53
N GLY A 192 12.41 7.58 7.88
CA GLY A 192 11.14 8.32 7.83
C GLY A 192 11.12 9.46 6.82
N ASN A 193 12.21 9.72 6.10
CA ASN A 193 12.27 10.82 5.14
C ASN A 193 11.20 10.67 4.06
N GLY A 194 10.28 11.63 3.93
CA GLY A 194 9.20 11.60 2.94
C GLY A 194 8.06 10.63 3.28
N SER A 195 7.93 10.25 4.55
CA SER A 195 6.74 9.64 5.14
C SER A 195 6.06 10.70 6.03
N MET A 196 4.74 10.63 6.18
CA MET A 196 4.00 11.60 7.00
C MET A 196 4.14 11.35 8.51
N LEU A 197 4.28 10.09 8.93
CA LEU A 197 4.18 9.68 10.35
C LEU A 197 5.30 8.72 10.78
N GLY A 198 6.45 8.75 10.10
CA GLY A 198 7.55 7.79 10.33
C GLY A 198 8.16 7.89 11.73
N GLU A 199 8.29 9.11 12.26
CA GLU A 199 8.84 9.35 13.61
C GLU A 199 7.85 8.90 14.68
N GLU A 200 6.59 9.30 14.57
CA GLU A 200 5.52 9.00 15.52
C GLU A 200 5.27 7.50 15.65
N ILE A 201 5.27 6.76 14.53
CA ILE A 201 5.13 5.30 14.57
C ILE A 201 6.29 4.66 15.32
N THR A 202 7.51 5.16 15.12
CA THR A 202 8.68 4.63 15.82
C THR A 202 8.57 4.88 17.33
N GLU A 203 8.08 6.05 17.74
CA GLU A 203 7.81 6.35 19.15
C GLU A 203 6.76 5.43 19.77
N VAL A 204 5.64 5.20 19.07
CA VAL A 204 4.58 4.30 19.55
C VAL A 204 5.09 2.87 19.69
N LEU A 205 5.91 2.39 18.74
CA LEU A 205 6.49 1.04 18.79
C LEU A 205 7.55 0.89 19.89
N LYS A 206 8.33 1.95 20.20
CA LYS A 206 9.24 1.99 21.36
C LYS A 206 8.50 1.70 22.67
N VAL A 207 7.36 2.36 22.89
CA VAL A 207 6.55 2.20 24.10
C VAL A 207 6.10 0.74 24.28
N ARG A 208 5.84 0.03 23.18
CA ARG A 208 5.41 -1.37 23.20
C ARG A 208 6.55 -2.38 23.37
N ARG A 209 7.79 -1.93 23.58
CA ARG A 209 8.99 -2.79 23.65
C ARG A 209 9.12 -3.72 22.44
N TRP A 210 8.63 -3.27 21.28
CA TRP A 210 8.82 -4.00 20.03
C TRP A 210 10.32 -3.92 19.68
N GLY A 211 11.06 -5.00 19.93
CA GLY A 211 12.52 -5.05 20.04
C GLY A 211 13.33 -4.84 18.75
N HIS A 212 12.92 -3.95 17.85
CA HIS A 212 13.71 -3.51 16.69
C HIS A 212 14.04 -2.01 16.71
N VAL A 213 13.77 -1.31 17.82
CA VAL A 213 14.06 0.12 17.90
C VAL A 213 15.54 0.39 18.17
N GLY A 214 16.34 0.26 17.12
CA GLY A 214 17.74 0.64 17.08
C GLY A 214 18.13 1.28 15.75
N HIS A 215 17.20 1.96 15.05
CA HIS A 215 17.44 2.46 13.67
C HIS A 215 17.32 3.98 13.52
N LEU A 216 17.12 4.73 14.61
CA LEU A 216 17.36 6.18 14.59
C LEU A 216 18.77 6.43 15.15
N PRO A 217 19.65 7.14 14.42
CA PRO A 217 20.82 7.74 15.04
C PRO A 217 20.30 8.66 16.15
N ARG A 218 20.78 8.48 17.38
CA ARG A 218 20.53 9.48 18.42
C ARG A 218 21.20 10.78 17.96
N GLY A 219 20.39 11.80 17.65
CA GLY A 219 20.86 13.14 17.35
C GLY A 219 19.74 14.13 17.62
N LEU A 220 19.82 14.80 18.77
CA LEU A 220 19.36 16.18 18.94
C LEU A 220 20.22 17.09 18.07
#